data_AF-A0A7C7AIJ0-F1
#
_entry.id   AF-A0A7C7AIJ0-F1
#
_cell.length_a   1.000
_cell.length_b   1.000
_cell.length_c   1.000
_cell.angle_alpha   90.00
_cell.angle_beta   90.00
_cell.angle_gamma   90.00
#
_symmetry.space_group_name_H-M   'P 1'
#
loop_
_entity.id
_entity.type
_entity.pdbx_description
1 polymer ?
#
loop_
_entity_poly.entity_id
_entity_poly.type
_entity_poly.pdbx_seq_one_letter_code
_entity_poly.pdbx_strand_id
1 'polypeptide(L)'
;MISEIQQYLAIIRKLYPNLPAAEVTGVYDEATENVIRTFQIMKGLPATGFLDLLTLEKLVHEYNEYLKRNKLAGSIPVHIPEFEEVKLGDRKDIV
;
A
#
# COMPACT_ATOMS: atom_id res chain seq x y z
N MET A 1 1.96 -8.01 -8.55
CA MET A 1 2.67 -6.92 -7.84
C MET A 1 1.71 -5.95 -7.16
N ILE A 2 0.69 -5.39 -7.85
CA ILE A 2 -0.32 -4.52 -7.19
C ILE A 2 -1.22 -5.28 -6.19
N SER A 3 -1.54 -6.54 -6.48
CA SER A 3 -2.32 -7.41 -5.59
C SER A 3 -1.68 -7.57 -4.20
N GLU A 4 -0.35 -7.63 -4.12
CA GLU A 4 0.39 -7.74 -2.85
C GLU A 4 0.22 -6.47 -2.00
N ILE A 5 0.32 -5.28 -2.62
CA ILE A 5 0.06 -4.01 -1.92
C ILE A 5 -1.37 -4.00 -1.38
N GLN A 6 -2.35 -4.34 -2.21
CA GLN A 6 -3.75 -4.35 -1.80
C GLN A 6 -3.98 -5.33 -0.65
N GLN A 7 -3.28 -6.48 -0.64
CA GLN A 7 -3.28 -7.39 0.51
C GLN A 7 -2.67 -6.76 1.76
N TYR A 8 -1.50 -6.12 1.66
CA TYR A 8 -0.90 -5.42 2.79
C TYR A 8 -1.83 -4.34 3.34
N LEU A 9 -2.43 -3.52 2.48
CA LEU A 9 -3.42 -2.51 2.83
C LEU A 9 -4.63 -3.13 3.54
N ALA A 10 -5.18 -4.23 3.02
CA ALA A 10 -6.29 -4.93 3.64
C ALA A 10 -5.93 -5.47 5.05
N ILE A 11 -4.68 -5.89 5.24
CA ILE A 11 -4.20 -6.38 6.54
C ILE A 11 -3.99 -5.22 7.52
N ILE A 12 -3.28 -4.15 7.11
CA ILE A 12 -3.03 -3.00 7.98
C ILE A 12 -4.29 -2.18 8.25
N ARG A 13 -5.34 -2.27 7.41
CA ARG A 13 -6.67 -1.69 7.69
C ARG A 13 -7.25 -2.19 9.01
N LYS A 14 -6.87 -3.41 9.46
CA LYS A 14 -7.26 -3.92 10.78
C LYS A 14 -6.66 -3.11 11.94
N LEU A 15 -5.50 -2.47 11.71
CA LEU A 15 -4.90 -1.53 12.66
C LEU A 15 -5.44 -0.10 12.49
N TYR A 16 -5.82 0.25 11.27
CA TYR A 16 -6.23 1.60 10.89
C TYR A 16 -7.65 1.61 10.31
N PRO A 17 -8.70 1.68 11.16
CA PRO A 17 -10.09 1.65 10.70
C PRO A 17 -10.47 2.85 9.83
N ASN A 18 -9.66 3.92 9.85
CA ASN A 18 -9.84 5.11 9.02
C ASN A 18 -9.35 4.92 7.57
N LEU A 19 -8.62 3.83 7.27
CA LEU A 19 -8.22 3.54 5.90
C LEU A 19 -9.45 3.07 5.11
N PRO A 20 -9.67 3.60 3.89
CA PRO A 20 -10.73 3.10 3.03
C PRO A 20 -10.51 1.63 2.68
N ALA A 21 -11.59 0.95 2.27
CA ALA A 21 -11.47 -0.38 1.71
C ALA A 21 -11.06 -0.28 0.22
N ALA A 22 -10.05 -1.04 -0.16
CA ALA A 22 -9.74 -1.34 -1.56
C ALA A 22 -9.94 -2.84 -1.80
N GLU A 23 -10.49 -3.18 -2.95
CA GLU A 23 -10.56 -4.57 -3.40
C GLU A 23 -9.19 -5.04 -3.89
N VAL A 24 -8.87 -6.32 -3.67
CA VAL A 24 -7.64 -6.94 -4.17
C VAL A 24 -7.86 -7.38 -5.62
N THR A 25 -7.97 -6.41 -6.53
CA THR A 25 -8.20 -6.64 -7.96
C THR A 25 -6.90 -6.92 -8.72
N GLY A 26 -5.75 -6.55 -8.14
CA GLY A 26 -4.47 -6.51 -8.84
C GLY A 26 -4.32 -5.32 -9.79
N VAL A 27 -5.26 -4.38 -9.78
CA VAL A 27 -5.29 -3.17 -10.61
C VAL A 27 -5.21 -1.92 -9.72
N TYR A 28 -4.41 -0.93 -10.14
CA TYR A 28 -4.27 0.33 -9.41
C TYR A 28 -5.40 1.30 -9.78
N ASP A 29 -6.61 1.01 -9.28
CA ASP A 29 -7.78 1.87 -9.48
C ASP A 29 -7.82 3.06 -8.51
N GLU A 30 -8.75 3.98 -8.73
CA GLU A 30 -8.99 5.17 -7.88
C GLU A 30 -9.23 4.79 -6.41
N ALA A 31 -9.84 3.62 -6.15
CA ALA A 31 -10.01 3.08 -4.80
C ALA A 31 -8.65 2.77 -4.14
N THR A 32 -7.72 2.15 -4.87
CA THR A 32 -6.37 1.85 -4.35
C THR A 32 -5.60 3.15 -4.12
N GLU A 33 -5.66 4.09 -5.08
CA GLU A 33 -5.05 5.42 -4.95
C GLU A 33 -5.54 6.15 -3.70
N ASN A 34 -6.85 6.15 -3.47
CA ASN A 34 -7.45 6.83 -2.32
C ASN A 34 -7.00 6.21 -0.97
N VAL A 35 -6.84 4.88 -0.92
CA VAL A 35 -6.28 4.19 0.25
C VAL A 35 -4.82 4.59 0.49
N ILE A 36 -4.00 4.60 -0.56
CA ILE A 36 -2.60 5.03 -0.47
C ILE A 36 -2.49 6.49 -0.03
N ARG A 37 -3.31 7.36 -0.61
CA ARG A 37 -3.37 8.77 -0.24
C ARG A 37 -3.73 8.96 1.22
N THR A 38 -4.75 8.24 1.70
CA THR A 38 -5.14 8.29 3.11
C THR A 38 -4.03 7.78 4.01
N PHE A 39 -3.37 6.69 3.64
CA PHE A 39 -2.22 6.15 4.38
C PHE A 39 -1.08 7.17 4.46
N GLN A 40 -0.76 7.84 3.35
CA GLN A 40 0.26 8.88 3.31
C GLN A 40 -0.07 10.03 4.26
N ILE A 41 -1.31 10.55 4.21
CA ILE A 41 -1.78 11.60 5.12
C ILE A 41 -1.60 11.17 6.58
N MET A 42 -2.05 9.96 6.91
CA MET A 42 -1.93 9.41 8.26
C MET A 42 -0.48 9.29 8.74
N LYS A 43 0.45 9.01 7.83
CA LYS A 43 1.87 8.85 8.12
C LYS A 43 2.68 10.14 7.99
N GLY A 44 2.02 11.27 7.73
CA GLY A 44 2.66 12.56 7.51
C GLY A 44 3.51 12.61 6.24
N LEU A 45 3.21 11.76 5.27
CA LEU A 45 3.85 11.73 3.96
C LEU A 45 3.09 12.61 2.97
N PRO A 46 3.74 13.07 1.88
CA PRO A 46 3.04 13.72 0.77
C PRO A 46 1.91 12.84 0.25
N ALA A 47 0.68 13.36 0.29
CA ALA A 47 -0.54 12.67 -0.14
C ALA A 47 -0.68 12.67 -1.67
N THR A 48 0.33 12.12 -2.35
CA THR A 48 0.41 12.05 -3.80
C THR A 48 -0.56 11.02 -4.38
N GLY A 49 -0.94 10.02 -3.57
CA GLY A 49 -1.64 8.85 -4.06
C GLY A 49 -0.74 7.91 -4.86
N PHE A 50 0.57 8.19 -4.95
CA PHE A 50 1.54 7.30 -5.59
C PHE A 50 2.25 6.44 -4.54
N LEU A 51 2.61 5.23 -4.95
CA LEU A 51 3.35 4.32 -4.08
C LEU A 51 4.85 4.52 -4.25
N ASP A 52 5.37 5.60 -3.67
CA ASP A 52 6.81 5.87 -3.59
C ASP A 52 7.52 4.90 -2.64
N LEU A 53 8.84 4.75 -2.80
CA LEU A 53 9.68 3.90 -1.93
C LEU A 53 9.47 4.22 -0.44
N LEU A 54 9.39 5.50 -0.07
CA LEU A 54 9.11 5.91 1.32
C LEU A 54 7.74 5.46 1.82
N THR A 55 6.72 5.50 0.96
CA THR A 55 5.37 5.04 1.28
C THR A 55 5.37 3.53 1.51
N LEU A 56 6.07 2.80 0.64
CA LEU A 56 6.22 1.37 0.74
C LEU A 56 6.99 0.93 1.97
N GLU A 57 8.13 1.56 2.28
CA GLU A 57 8.92 1.26 3.47
C GLU A 57 8.07 1.38 4.73
N LYS A 58 7.25 2.45 4.82
CA LYS A 58 6.30 2.59 5.92
C LYS A 58 5.20 1.52 5.89
N LEU A 59 4.64 1.19 4.73
CA LEU A 59 3.62 0.15 4.61
C LEU A 59 4.14 -1.21 5.09
N VAL A 60 5.34 -1.60 4.65
CA VAL A 60 6.02 -2.83 5.04
C VAL A 60 6.34 -2.82 6.53
N HIS A 61 6.80 -1.69 7.07
CA HIS A 61 7.04 -1.54 8.50
C HIS A 61 5.76 -1.82 9.32
N GLU A 62 4.65 -1.19 8.97
CA GLU A 62 3.35 -1.38 9.65
C GLU A 62 2.84 -2.81 9.54
N TYR A 63 2.99 -3.41 8.37
CA TYR A 63 2.63 -4.81 8.13
C TYR A 63 3.47 -5.75 9.01
N ASN A 64 4.78 -5.54 9.10
CA ASN A 64 5.66 -6.33 9.95
C ASN A 64 5.35 -6.15 11.43
N GLU A 65 5.03 -4.94 11.88
CA GLU A 65 4.59 -4.69 13.25
C GLU A 65 3.27 -5.40 13.56
N TYR A 66 2.31 -5.42 12.62
CA TYR A 66 1.11 -6.24 12.73
C TYR A 66 1.45 -7.73 12.91
N LEU A 67 2.35 -8.28 12.08
CA LEU A 67 2.74 -9.70 12.17
C LEU A 67 3.43 -10.02 13.50
N LYS A 68 4.36 -9.18 13.95
CA LYS A 68 5.02 -9.34 15.25
C LYS A 68 4.01 -9.31 16.39
N ARG A 69 3.10 -8.34 16.39
CA ARG A 69 2.06 -8.19 17.43
C ARG A 69 1.14 -9.41 17.48
N ASN A 70 0.83 -10.00 16.33
CA ASN A 70 0.00 -11.20 16.23
C ASN A 70 0.81 -12.51 16.30
N LYS A 71 2.11 -12.46 16.61
CA LYS A 71 3.04 -13.62 16.65
C LYS A 71 3.03 -14.49 15.38
N LEU A 72 2.84 -13.86 14.21
CA LEU A 72 2.90 -14.50 12.90
C LEU A 72 4.29 -14.38 12.24
N ALA A 73 5.26 -13.80 12.95
CA ALA A 73 6.61 -13.47 12.48
C ALA A 73 7.55 -14.70 12.38
N GLY A 74 7.07 -15.77 11.76
CA GLY A 74 7.82 -17.03 11.59
C GLY A 74 8.92 -16.93 10.55
N SER A 75 8.61 -16.60 9.29
CA SER A 75 9.59 -16.64 8.18
C SER A 75 9.05 -15.95 6.91
N ILE A 76 8.84 -14.64 6.90
CA ILE A 76 8.50 -13.96 5.63
C ILE A 76 9.59 -12.92 5.32
N PRO A 77 10.53 -13.24 4.40
CA PRO A 77 11.31 -12.18 3.77
C PRO A 77 10.30 -11.35 2.98
N VAL A 78 9.97 -10.15 3.47
CA VAL A 78 9.18 -9.20 2.69
C VAL A 78 10.05 -8.81 1.51
N HIS A 79 9.88 -9.52 0.41
CA HIS A 79 10.40 -9.13 -0.88
C HIS A 79 9.82 -7.75 -1.11
N ILE A 80 10.66 -6.72 -0.99
CA ILE A 80 10.33 -5.38 -1.48
C ILE A 80 10.18 -5.61 -2.98
N PRO A 81 8.96 -5.66 -3.54
CA PRO A 81 8.84 -5.67 -4.98
C PRO A 81 9.59 -4.43 -5.44
N GLU A 82 10.51 -4.58 -6.38
CA GLU A 82 11.11 -3.43 -7.05
C GLU A 82 9.95 -2.74 -7.77
N PHE A 83 9.30 -1.82 -7.06
CA PHE A 83 8.32 -0.95 -7.66
C PHE A 83 9.15 -0.08 -8.59
N GLU A 84 9.23 -0.48 -9.86
CA GLU A 84 9.31 0.50 -10.93
C GLU A 84 8.25 1.52 -10.56
N GLU A 85 8.72 2.71 -10.20
CA GLU A 85 7.94 3.87 -9.82
C GLU A 85 6.78 3.96 -10.81
N VAL A 86 5.63 3.36 -10.46
CA VAL A 86 4.45 3.36 -11.33
C VAL A 86 3.92 4.77 -11.17
N LYS A 87 4.60 5.69 -11.85
CA LYS A 87 4.02 6.91 -12.37
C LYS A 87 2.92 6.43 -13.30
N LEU A 88 1.75 6.23 -12.73
CA LEU A 88 0.50 6.38 -13.44
C LEU A 88 0.32 7.88 -13.76
N GLY A 89 1.32 8.46 -14.44
CA GLY A 89 1.22 9.70 -15.19
C GLY A 89 0.70 9.44 -16.60
N ASP A 90 0.64 8.18 -17.03
CA ASP A 90 -0.08 7.77 -18.24
C ASP A 90 -1.56 7.55 -17.88
N ARG A 91 -2.25 8.63 -17.50
CA ARG A 91 -3.67 8.77 -17.86
C ARG A 91 -3.65 8.80 -19.38
N LYS A 92 -3.66 7.62 -19.96
CA LYS A 92 -3.58 7.33 -21.38
C LYS A 92 -4.42 8.36 -22.11
N ASP A 93 -3.76 9.17 -22.93
CA ASP A 93 -4.37 9.93 -24.01
C ASP A 93 -5.08 8.88 -24.89
N ILE A 94 -6.36 8.63 -24.59
CA ILE A 94 -7.26 7.88 -25.46
C ILE A 94 -8.18 8.96 -26.04
N VAL A 95 -7.68 9.57 -27.11
CA VAL A 95 -8.52 10.23 -28.13
C VAL A 95 -9.45 9.22 -28.78
#